data_AF-A0AAE9A3S7-F1
#
_entry.id   AF-A0AAE9A3S7-F1
#
_cell.length_a   1.000
_cell.length_b   1.000
_cell.length_c   1.000
_cell.angle_alpha   90.00
_cell.angle_beta   90.00
_cell.angle_gamma   90.00
#
_symmetry.space_group_name_H-M   'P 1'
#
loop_
_entity.id
_entity.type
_entity.pdbx_description
1 polymer ?
#
loop_
_entity_poly.entity_id
_entity_poly.type
_entity_poly.pdbx_seq_one_letter_code
_entity_poly.pdbx_strand_id
1 'polypeptide(L)'
;MPSKNVENSLAESEKKMGFMDSLKLTCSTIKSPKLFPLLPLTILGGFNVSFWLSIFPTAMNFTKANSNLIYIQAVFGLGAGLGEVFTGSFVSAMSKRVKGFGLKPTMLIGTISVIIYCSLVFISTPFEAPMRPTSEKSIWIGQSYPLIFLIAIFCGISDCCINGVRSVICALVLPQRRAQSFAVTRMYHAAACMTCFFFSPIVPLYTYTCLLPILSIFSTFLFFRVVDKTHSMERKITQQVMEEEKIENLKNQNIVTVV
;
A
#
# COMPACT_ATOMS: atom_id res chain seq x y z
N MET A 1 33.25 -4.58 9.79
CA MET A 1 32.71 -4.66 11.17
C MET A 1 31.89 -5.92 11.31
N PRO A 2 31.98 -6.62 12.44
CA PRO A 2 31.97 -8.09 12.49
C PRO A 2 30.58 -8.70 12.28
N SER A 3 30.58 -9.73 11.42
CA SER A 3 29.48 -10.64 11.14
C SER A 3 29.32 -11.64 12.29
N LYS A 4 28.41 -11.35 13.22
CA LYS A 4 27.92 -12.37 14.16
C LYS A 4 26.50 -12.72 13.73
N ASN A 5 26.36 -13.86 13.05
CA ASN A 5 25.06 -14.44 12.73
C ASN A 5 24.34 -14.76 14.03
N VAL A 6 23.16 -14.16 14.20
CA VAL A 6 22.26 -14.47 15.30
C VAL A 6 21.56 -15.78 14.95
N GLU A 7 21.66 -16.75 15.85
CA GLU A 7 21.22 -18.16 15.77
C GLU A 7 19.69 -18.37 15.64
N ASN A 8 18.95 -17.31 15.28
CA ASN A 8 17.51 -17.30 15.02
C ASN A 8 17.14 -16.28 13.93
N SER A 9 18.05 -16.02 12.99
CA SER A 9 17.72 -15.25 11.80
C SER A 9 16.99 -16.15 10.81
N LEU A 10 15.73 -15.82 10.49
CA LEU A 10 14.93 -16.37 9.38
C LEU A 10 15.53 -16.13 7.97
N ALA A 11 16.82 -15.80 7.91
CA ALA A 11 17.62 -15.61 6.72
C ALA A 11 18.61 -16.77 6.61
N GLU A 12 18.10 -17.98 6.49
CA GLU A 12 18.92 -19.12 6.11
C GLU A 12 19.46 -18.86 4.70
N SER A 13 20.76 -18.54 4.63
CA SER A 13 21.63 -18.53 3.45
C SER A 13 20.96 -18.04 2.15
N GLU A 14 20.93 -16.72 1.95
CA GLU A 14 20.77 -16.16 0.61
C GLU A 14 21.94 -16.68 -0.26
N LYS A 15 21.69 -17.73 -1.05
CA LYS A 15 22.55 -18.10 -2.18
C LYS A 15 22.82 -16.80 -2.93
N LYS A 16 24.10 -16.42 -3.08
CA LYS A 16 24.52 -15.33 -3.97
C LYS A 16 24.08 -15.68 -5.39
N MET A 17 22.85 -15.36 -5.74
CA MET A 17 22.33 -15.52 -7.09
C MET A 17 22.96 -14.44 -7.96
N GLY A 18 23.42 -14.81 -9.16
CA GLY A 18 23.87 -13.82 -10.13
C GLY A 18 22.76 -12.82 -10.44
N PHE A 19 23.13 -11.64 -10.94
CA PHE A 19 22.17 -10.61 -11.37
C PHE A 19 21.16 -11.17 -12.39
N MET A 20 21.65 -11.97 -13.34
CA MET A 20 20.82 -12.60 -14.38
C MET A 20 19.85 -13.64 -13.81
N ASP A 21 20.30 -14.40 -12.81
CA ASP A 21 19.45 -15.37 -12.12
C ASP A 21 18.38 -14.67 -11.29
N SER A 22 18.71 -13.56 -10.64
CA SER A 22 17.78 -12.73 -9.87
C SER A 22 16.72 -12.08 -10.77
N LEU A 23 17.11 -11.61 -11.96
CA LEU A 23 16.18 -11.12 -12.98
C LEU A 23 15.27 -12.22 -13.51
N LYS A 24 15.83 -13.40 -13.82
CA LYS A 24 15.05 -14.56 -14.26
C LYS A 24 14.05 -15.00 -13.19
N LEU A 25 14.46 -14.97 -11.92
CA LEU A 25 13.59 -15.28 -10.79
C LEU A 25 12.47 -14.26 -10.61
N THR A 26 12.78 -12.97 -10.79
CA THR A 26 11.79 -11.88 -10.77
C THR A 26 10.78 -12.07 -11.91
N CYS A 27 11.26 -12.36 -13.13
CA CYS A 27 10.40 -12.60 -14.29
C CYS A 27 9.49 -13.83 -14.13
N SER A 28 10.02 -14.90 -13.52
CA SER A 28 9.21 -16.07 -13.14
C SER A 28 8.17 -15.73 -12.05
N THR A 29 8.54 -14.86 -11.10
CA THR A 29 7.66 -14.42 -10.01
C THR A 29 6.50 -13.53 -10.51
N ILE A 30 6.69 -12.76 -11.59
CA ILE A 30 5.61 -12.00 -12.26
C ILE A 30 4.45 -12.93 -12.65
N LYS A 31 4.74 -14.14 -13.12
CA LYS A 31 3.74 -15.14 -13.53
C LYS A 31 3.18 -15.98 -12.38
N SER A 32 3.61 -15.73 -11.14
CA SER A 32 3.16 -16.53 -10.00
C SER A 32 1.69 -16.24 -9.68
N PRO A 33 0.80 -17.26 -9.66
CA PRO A 33 -0.63 -17.07 -9.38
C PRO A 33 -0.89 -16.56 -7.97
N LYS A 34 0.09 -16.67 -7.07
CA LYS A 34 0.02 -16.15 -5.69
C LYS A 34 0.07 -14.63 -5.63
N LEU A 35 0.65 -13.97 -6.64
CA LEU A 35 0.78 -12.50 -6.68
C LEU A 35 -0.40 -11.83 -7.41
N PHE A 36 -1.12 -12.57 -8.24
CA PHE A 36 -2.25 -12.05 -9.02
C PHE A 36 -3.34 -11.38 -8.16
N PRO A 37 -3.78 -11.94 -7.02
CA PRO A 37 -4.82 -11.29 -6.24
C PRO A 37 -4.31 -10.10 -5.39
N LEU A 38 -3.00 -9.82 -5.38
CA LEU A 38 -2.43 -8.58 -4.84
C LEU A 38 -2.45 -7.44 -5.86
N LEU A 39 -2.65 -7.74 -7.14
CA LEU A 39 -2.64 -6.76 -8.22
C LEU A 39 -3.60 -5.59 -7.98
N PRO A 40 -4.86 -5.80 -7.54
CA PRO A 40 -5.81 -4.71 -7.28
C PRO A 40 -5.31 -3.73 -6.20
N LEU A 41 -4.62 -4.23 -5.18
CA LEU A 41 -4.00 -3.40 -4.14
C LEU A 41 -2.86 -2.55 -4.69
N THR A 42 -2.04 -3.12 -5.57
CA THR A 42 -0.94 -2.37 -6.21
C THR A 42 -1.44 -1.33 -7.19
N ILE A 43 -2.54 -1.62 -7.90
CA ILE A 43 -3.20 -0.67 -8.79
C ILE A 43 -3.82 0.46 -7.97
N LEU A 44 -4.56 0.14 -6.90
CA LEU A 44 -5.11 1.13 -5.98
C LEU A 44 -4.03 2.08 -5.46
N GLY A 45 -2.90 1.53 -4.98
CA GLY A 45 -1.78 2.36 -4.52
C GLY A 45 -1.20 3.25 -5.61
N GLY A 46 -1.24 2.82 -6.88
CA GLY A 46 -0.72 3.59 -8.02
C GLY A 46 -1.63 4.75 -8.37
N PHE A 47 -2.92 4.46 -8.50
CA PHE A 47 -3.94 5.46 -8.71
C PHE A 47 -3.99 6.47 -7.56
N ASN A 48 -3.89 6.01 -6.32
CA ASN A 48 -3.86 6.87 -5.13
C ASN A 48 -2.68 7.84 -5.20
N VAL A 49 -1.46 7.33 -5.37
CA VAL A 49 -0.23 8.14 -5.44
C VAL A 49 -0.29 9.14 -6.58
N SER A 50 -0.65 8.73 -7.80
CA SER A 50 -0.77 9.65 -8.93
C SER A 50 -1.80 10.75 -8.69
N PHE A 51 -2.93 10.41 -8.04
CA PHE A 51 -3.98 11.37 -7.76
C PHE A 51 -3.51 12.46 -6.78
N TRP A 52 -2.94 12.07 -5.64
CA TRP A 52 -2.60 13.05 -4.61
C TRP A 52 -1.29 13.78 -4.88
N LEU A 53 -0.33 13.14 -5.54
CA LEU A 53 0.98 13.74 -5.79
C LEU A 53 0.96 14.69 -7.00
N SER A 54 0.08 14.45 -7.97
CA SER A 54 0.05 15.23 -9.20
C SER A 54 -1.31 15.80 -9.54
N ILE A 55 -2.36 14.99 -9.65
CA ILE A 55 -3.65 15.47 -10.16
C ILE A 55 -4.23 16.56 -9.24
N PHE A 56 -4.21 16.34 -7.93
CA PHE A 56 -4.76 17.28 -6.95
C PHE A 56 -3.92 18.57 -6.82
N PRO A 57 -2.58 18.54 -6.66
CA PRO A 57 -1.75 19.74 -6.68
C PRO A 57 -1.84 20.55 -7.98
N THR A 58 -1.95 19.88 -9.12
CA THR A 58 -2.14 20.53 -10.42
C THR A 58 -3.49 21.23 -10.51
N ALA A 59 -4.57 20.58 -10.06
CA ALA A 59 -5.90 21.20 -9.98
C ALA A 59 -5.91 22.43 -9.03
N MET A 60 -5.16 22.37 -7.92
CA MET A 60 -5.01 23.52 -7.01
C MET A 60 -4.28 24.69 -7.65
N ASN A 61 -3.23 24.43 -8.44
CA ASN A 61 -2.48 25.46 -9.17
C ASN A 61 -3.29 26.12 -10.30
N PHE A 62 -4.11 25.34 -11.01
CA PHE A 62 -4.89 25.86 -12.14
C PHE A 62 -6.18 26.60 -11.72
N THR A 63 -6.53 26.59 -10.43
CA THR A 63 -7.71 27.32 -9.94
C THR A 63 -7.37 28.78 -9.69
N LYS A 64 -7.96 29.70 -10.49
CA LYS A 64 -7.67 31.15 -10.45
C LYS A 64 -8.03 31.80 -9.10
N ALA A 65 -8.98 31.23 -8.36
CA ALA A 65 -9.33 31.67 -7.00
C ALA A 65 -8.20 31.47 -5.97
N ASN A 66 -7.23 30.57 -6.24
CA ASN A 66 -6.07 30.32 -5.38
C ASN A 66 -4.86 31.18 -5.73
N SER A 67 -4.95 32.12 -6.68
CA SER A 67 -3.81 32.96 -7.05
C SER A 67 -3.29 33.82 -5.88
N ASN A 68 -4.11 34.02 -4.84
CA ASN A 68 -3.73 34.70 -3.59
C ASN A 68 -3.08 33.76 -2.56
N LEU A 69 -3.20 32.44 -2.74
CA LEU A 69 -2.75 31.40 -1.81
C LEU A 69 -1.46 30.73 -2.32
N ILE A 70 -0.37 31.50 -2.37
CA ILE A 70 0.93 31.08 -2.94
C ILE A 70 1.51 29.84 -2.22
N TYR A 71 1.18 29.62 -0.94
CA TYR A 71 1.72 28.53 -0.13
C TYR A 71 0.86 27.26 -0.08
N ILE A 72 -0.18 27.17 -0.91
CA ILE A 72 -1.20 26.12 -0.79
C ILE A 72 -0.63 24.70 -1.03
N GLN A 73 0.30 24.55 -1.98
CA GLN A 73 0.99 23.27 -2.24
C GLN A 73 1.99 22.91 -1.14
N ALA A 74 2.65 23.92 -0.54
CA ALA A 74 3.58 23.69 0.56
C ALA A 74 2.83 23.20 1.81
N VAL A 75 1.70 23.84 2.14
CA VAL A 75 0.83 23.41 3.25
C VAL A 75 0.26 22.01 2.99
N PHE A 76 -0.11 21.70 1.75
CA PHE A 76 -0.56 20.37 1.36
C PHE A 76 0.55 19.31 1.56
N GLY A 77 1.78 19.56 1.09
CA GLY A 77 2.90 18.64 1.31
C GLY A 77 3.22 18.42 2.79
N LEU A 78 3.17 19.49 3.60
CA LEU A 78 3.36 19.39 5.05
C LEU A 78 2.27 18.56 5.73
N GLY A 79 0.99 18.76 5.38
CA GLY A 79 -0.11 17.99 5.92
C GLY A 79 -0.02 16.50 5.55
N ALA A 80 0.36 16.19 4.32
CA ALA A 80 0.56 14.80 3.87
C ALA A 80 1.69 14.12 4.64
N GLY A 81 2.85 14.76 4.77
CA GLY A 81 3.98 14.22 5.54
C GLY A 81 3.64 14.02 7.02
N LEU A 82 2.91 14.95 7.64
CA LEU A 82 2.44 14.79 9.03
C LEU A 82 1.48 13.60 9.16
N GLY A 83 0.54 13.44 8.23
CA GLY A 83 -0.38 12.30 8.19
C GLY A 83 0.34 10.96 8.06
N GLU A 84 1.37 10.88 7.21
CA GLU A 84 2.19 9.69 7.04
C GLU A 84 2.97 9.32 8.32
N VAL A 85 3.68 10.29 8.91
CA VAL A 85 4.49 10.06 10.13
C VAL A 85 3.60 9.65 11.30
N PHE A 86 2.46 10.32 11.46
CA PHE A 86 1.48 9.99 12.50
C PHE A 86 0.96 8.56 12.33
N THR A 87 0.55 8.19 11.12
CA THR A 87 -0.01 6.87 10.83
C THR A 87 1.03 5.77 10.96
N GLY A 88 2.24 5.97 10.46
CA GLY A 88 3.33 5.00 10.59
C GLY A 88 3.67 4.74 12.05
N SER A 89 3.75 5.79 12.86
CA SER A 89 3.97 5.68 14.30
C SER A 89 2.82 4.95 15.01
N PHE A 90 1.58 5.30 14.67
CA PHE A 90 0.38 4.68 15.23
C PHE A 90 0.27 3.19 14.90
N VAL A 91 0.44 2.82 13.62
CA VAL A 91 0.40 1.43 13.15
C VAL A 91 1.55 0.63 13.75
N SER A 92 2.75 1.20 13.87
CA SER A 92 3.89 0.53 14.51
C SER A 92 3.64 0.26 15.99
N ALA A 93 3.10 1.23 16.73
CA ALA A 93 2.74 1.06 18.14
C ALA A 93 1.64 0.01 18.33
N MET A 94 0.60 0.03 17.50
CA MET A 94 -0.51 -0.92 17.57
C MET A 94 -0.13 -2.32 17.09
N SER A 95 0.77 -2.45 16.11
CA SER A 95 1.28 -3.74 15.65
C SER A 95 2.08 -4.48 16.73
N LYS A 96 2.65 -3.78 17.71
CA LYS A 96 3.30 -4.39 18.87
C LYS A 96 2.30 -4.89 19.92
N ARG A 97 1.13 -4.26 20.02
CA ARG A 97 0.10 -4.58 21.02
C ARG A 97 -0.90 -5.62 20.53
N VAL A 98 -1.22 -5.63 19.24
CA VAL A 98 -2.26 -6.49 18.66
C VAL A 98 -1.68 -7.33 17.52
N LYS A 99 -1.75 -8.66 17.66
CA LYS A 99 -1.33 -9.60 16.61
C LYS A 99 -2.17 -9.40 15.35
N GLY A 100 -1.52 -9.15 14.22
CA GLY A 100 -2.20 -8.97 12.92
C GLY A 100 -2.78 -7.58 12.66
N PHE A 101 -2.50 -6.58 13.52
CA PHE A 101 -2.98 -5.21 13.32
C PHE A 101 -2.45 -4.60 12.00
N GLY A 102 -1.22 -4.94 11.60
CA GLY A 102 -0.62 -4.43 10.36
C GLY A 102 -1.26 -4.92 9.05
N LEU A 103 -2.27 -5.80 9.10
CA LEU A 103 -2.95 -6.32 7.89
C LEU A 103 -4.39 -5.79 7.76
N LYS A 104 -5.35 -6.45 8.43
CA LYS A 104 -6.77 -6.19 8.20
C LYS A 104 -7.21 -4.81 8.71
N PRO A 105 -6.90 -4.40 9.96
CA PRO A 105 -7.38 -3.10 10.45
C PRO A 105 -6.61 -1.93 9.81
N THR A 106 -5.31 -2.07 9.50
CA THR A 106 -4.59 -1.04 8.73
C THR A 106 -5.22 -0.83 7.34
N MET A 107 -5.63 -1.91 6.64
CA MET A 107 -6.31 -1.76 5.34
C MET A 107 -7.66 -1.05 5.47
N LEU A 108 -8.44 -1.32 6.52
CA LEU A 108 -9.72 -0.64 6.77
C LEU A 108 -9.52 0.85 7.04
N ILE A 109 -8.56 1.22 7.90
CA ILE A 109 -8.23 2.62 8.19
C ILE A 109 -7.82 3.34 6.89
N GLY A 110 -7.00 2.69 6.07
CA GLY A 110 -6.61 3.22 4.76
C GLY A 110 -7.81 3.44 3.84
N THR A 111 -8.72 2.46 3.74
CA THR A 111 -9.93 2.53 2.90
C THR A 111 -10.88 3.63 3.33
N ILE A 112 -11.15 3.73 4.63
CA ILE A 112 -12.00 4.77 5.21
C ILE A 112 -11.38 6.14 4.95
N SER A 113 -10.07 6.27 5.12
CA SER A 113 -9.34 7.50 4.81
C SER A 113 -9.43 7.86 3.32
N VAL A 114 -9.37 6.88 2.41
CA VAL A 114 -9.60 7.09 0.96
C VAL A 114 -10.96 7.72 0.71
N ILE A 115 -12.01 7.12 1.30
CA ILE A 115 -13.39 7.57 1.11
C ILE A 115 -13.57 8.99 1.66
N ILE A 116 -13.02 9.27 2.85
CA ILE A 116 -13.11 10.59 3.50
C ILE A 116 -12.42 11.65 2.65
N TYR A 117 -11.15 11.44 2.24
CA TYR A 117 -10.45 12.47 1.47
C TYR A 117 -11.08 12.62 0.07
N CYS A 118 -11.51 11.54 -0.59
CA CYS A 118 -12.17 11.64 -1.90
C CYS A 118 -13.48 12.43 -1.80
N SER A 119 -14.26 12.22 -0.72
CA SER A 119 -15.49 12.97 -0.46
C SER A 119 -15.20 14.45 -0.19
N LEU A 120 -14.17 14.75 0.61
CA LEU A 120 -13.72 16.12 0.86
C LEU A 120 -13.27 16.81 -0.43
N VAL A 121 -12.52 16.12 -1.29
CA VAL A 121 -12.08 16.67 -2.60
C VAL A 121 -13.28 16.92 -3.52
N PHE A 122 -14.26 16.01 -3.55
CA PHE A 122 -15.50 16.15 -4.32
C PHE A 122 -16.34 17.35 -3.88
N ILE A 123 -16.40 17.64 -2.57
CA ILE A 123 -17.15 18.78 -2.02
C ILE A 123 -16.38 20.10 -2.22
N SER A 124 -15.05 20.05 -2.23
CA SER A 124 -14.20 21.25 -2.16
C SER A 124 -13.70 21.76 -3.52
N THR A 125 -13.80 20.96 -4.58
CA THR A 125 -13.18 21.27 -5.89
C THR A 125 -14.23 21.25 -7.02
N PRO A 126 -14.33 22.31 -7.85
CA PRO A 126 -15.28 22.35 -8.97
C PRO A 126 -14.88 21.43 -10.16
N PHE A 127 -15.86 21.15 -11.01
CA PHE A 127 -15.91 20.18 -12.13
C PHE A 127 -14.70 20.17 -13.08
N GLU A 128 -14.18 21.33 -13.46
CA GLU A 128 -13.20 21.51 -14.56
C GLU A 128 -11.75 21.80 -14.11
N ALA A 129 -11.46 21.74 -12.80
CA ALA A 129 -10.19 22.23 -12.23
C ALA A 129 -8.88 21.66 -12.83
N PRO A 130 -8.79 20.40 -13.33
CA PRO A 130 -7.56 19.89 -13.95
C PRO A 130 -7.45 20.21 -15.45
N MET A 131 -8.56 20.50 -16.14
CA MET A 131 -8.64 20.55 -17.60
C MET A 131 -8.48 21.97 -18.15
N ARG A 132 -9.05 22.95 -17.44
CA ARG A 132 -9.04 24.35 -17.86
C ARG A 132 -8.91 25.26 -16.64
N PRO A 133 -8.17 26.39 -16.76
CA PRO A 133 -8.14 27.41 -15.71
C PRO A 133 -9.57 27.95 -15.53
N THR A 134 -10.24 27.44 -14.52
CA THR A 134 -11.67 27.67 -14.32
C THR A 134 -11.86 28.85 -13.37
N SER A 135 -12.71 29.79 -13.79
CA SER A 135 -13.09 30.98 -13.02
C SER A 135 -14.39 30.75 -12.21
N GLU A 136 -14.92 29.52 -12.24
CA GLU A 136 -16.12 29.13 -11.50
C GLU A 136 -15.82 28.97 -10.01
N LYS A 137 -16.69 29.55 -9.18
CA LYS A 137 -16.66 29.38 -7.73
C LYS A 137 -16.92 27.91 -7.38
N SER A 138 -16.17 27.40 -6.41
CA SER A 138 -16.46 26.12 -5.78
C SER A 138 -17.94 26.05 -5.34
N ILE A 139 -18.58 24.91 -5.56
CA ILE A 139 -20.04 24.74 -5.48
C ILE A 139 -20.55 24.93 -4.04
N TRP A 140 -19.69 24.74 -3.01
CA TRP A 140 -20.11 24.81 -1.61
C TRP A 140 -19.12 25.49 -0.64
N ILE A 141 -17.82 25.16 -0.68
CA ILE A 141 -16.80 25.74 0.21
C ILE A 141 -15.58 26.19 -0.61
N GLY A 142 -15.16 27.44 -0.43
CA GLY A 142 -13.94 27.96 -1.05
C GLY A 142 -12.69 27.26 -0.50
N GLN A 143 -11.68 27.07 -1.35
CA GLN A 143 -10.39 26.51 -0.94
C GLN A 143 -9.77 27.40 0.15
N SER A 144 -9.60 26.81 1.33
CA SER A 144 -8.99 27.46 2.49
C SER A 144 -7.81 26.62 2.98
N TYR A 145 -6.79 27.27 3.52
CA TYR A 145 -5.61 26.59 4.10
C TYR A 145 -5.96 25.44 5.05
N PRO A 146 -6.87 25.58 6.04
CA PRO A 146 -7.17 24.49 6.98
C PRO A 146 -7.85 23.30 6.31
N LEU A 147 -8.71 23.54 5.31
CA LEU A 147 -9.41 22.46 4.60
C LEU A 147 -8.42 21.62 3.79
N ILE A 148 -7.50 22.27 3.09
CA ILE A 148 -6.49 21.58 2.26
C ILE A 148 -5.50 20.83 3.15
N PHE A 149 -5.13 21.41 4.28
CA PHE A 149 -4.32 20.72 5.28
C PHE A 149 -5.02 19.47 5.83
N LEU A 150 -6.34 19.53 6.08
CA LEU A 150 -7.11 18.37 6.51
C LEU A 150 -7.17 17.29 5.44
N ILE A 151 -7.43 17.64 4.17
CA ILE A 151 -7.40 16.70 3.04
C ILE A 151 -6.03 16.04 2.94
N ALA A 152 -4.96 16.83 3.06
CA ALA A 152 -3.59 16.35 2.99
C ALA A 152 -3.29 15.32 4.09
N ILE A 153 -3.73 15.57 5.33
CA ILE A 153 -3.58 14.62 6.44
C ILE A 153 -4.25 13.29 6.12
N PHE A 154 -5.53 13.29 5.70
CA PHE A 154 -6.23 12.06 5.36
C PHE A 154 -5.61 11.33 4.17
N CYS A 155 -5.07 12.09 3.22
CA CYS A 155 -4.31 11.54 2.11
C CYS A 155 -3.04 10.82 2.57
N GLY A 156 -2.23 11.45 3.43
CA GLY A 156 -1.02 10.85 4.00
C GLY A 156 -1.33 9.63 4.87
N ILE A 157 -2.42 9.66 5.64
CA ILE A 157 -2.91 8.50 6.40
C ILE A 157 -3.21 7.34 5.45
N SER A 158 -3.93 7.62 4.36
CA SER A 158 -4.31 6.61 3.38
C SER A 158 -3.09 6.00 2.68
N ASP A 159 -2.16 6.83 2.21
CA ASP A 159 -0.97 6.40 1.50
C ASP A 159 -0.09 5.49 2.37
N CYS A 160 0.17 5.94 3.61
CA CYS A 160 0.93 5.16 4.59
C CYS A 160 0.28 3.80 4.87
N CYS A 161 -1.05 3.76 5.02
CA CYS A 161 -1.78 2.51 5.25
C CYS A 161 -1.65 1.54 4.07
N ILE A 162 -1.93 2.00 2.84
CA ILE A 162 -1.92 1.16 1.64
C ILE A 162 -0.51 0.63 1.38
N ASN A 163 0.51 1.49 1.52
CA ASN A 163 1.91 1.11 1.34
C ASN A 163 2.43 0.18 2.45
N GLY A 164 2.01 0.40 3.69
CA GLY A 164 2.31 -0.47 4.82
C GLY A 164 1.74 -1.87 4.63
N VAL A 165 0.42 -1.97 4.35
CA VAL A 165 -0.28 -3.23 4.12
C VAL A 165 0.35 -4.01 2.96
N ARG A 166 0.64 -3.32 1.85
CA ARG A 166 1.31 -3.90 0.68
C ARG A 166 2.67 -4.50 1.04
N SER A 167 3.46 -3.82 1.84
CA SER A 167 4.79 -4.30 2.26
C SER A 167 4.67 -5.56 3.12
N VAL A 168 3.75 -5.55 4.09
CA VAL A 168 3.55 -6.70 4.99
C VAL A 168 3.00 -7.92 4.22
N ILE A 169 2.00 -7.74 3.34
CA ILE A 169 1.43 -8.87 2.60
C ILE A 169 2.41 -9.47 1.58
N CYS A 170 3.26 -8.64 0.95
CA CYS A 170 4.32 -9.16 0.07
C CYS A 170 5.31 -10.05 0.82
N ALA A 171 5.63 -9.69 2.08
CA ALA A 171 6.48 -10.51 2.93
C ALA A 171 5.81 -11.85 3.33
N LEU A 172 4.48 -11.89 3.45
CA LEU A 172 3.73 -13.08 3.83
C LEU A 172 3.43 -14.03 2.66
N VAL A 173 3.19 -13.51 1.45
CA VAL A 173 2.86 -14.35 0.28
C VAL A 173 4.08 -15.14 -0.22
N LEU A 174 5.27 -14.54 -0.16
CA LEU A 174 6.53 -15.13 -0.63
C LEU A 174 7.63 -14.97 0.45
N PRO A 175 7.54 -15.71 1.57
CA PRO A 175 8.44 -15.53 2.71
C PRO A 175 9.90 -15.84 2.41
N GLN A 176 10.17 -16.75 1.46
CA GLN A 176 11.54 -17.08 1.02
C GLN A 176 12.12 -16.09 -0.02
N ARG A 177 11.31 -15.27 -0.67
CA ARG A 177 11.74 -14.36 -1.75
C ARG A 177 11.10 -12.98 -1.62
N ARG A 178 11.12 -12.43 -0.40
CA ARG A 178 10.41 -11.18 -0.02
C ARG A 178 10.83 -9.99 -0.88
N ALA A 179 12.13 -9.84 -1.14
CA ALA A 179 12.66 -8.74 -1.94
C ALA A 179 12.12 -8.76 -3.38
N GLN A 180 12.03 -9.95 -3.99
CA GLN A 180 11.51 -10.11 -5.35
C GLN A 180 10.01 -9.86 -5.41
N SER A 181 9.25 -10.37 -4.43
CA SER A 181 7.81 -10.08 -4.33
C SER A 181 7.55 -8.59 -4.19
N PHE A 182 8.36 -7.89 -3.38
CA PHE A 182 8.25 -6.45 -3.22
C PHE A 182 8.59 -5.69 -4.51
N ALA A 183 9.64 -6.10 -5.21
CA ALA A 183 10.03 -5.50 -6.49
C ALA A 183 8.94 -5.65 -7.56
N VAL A 184 8.37 -6.84 -7.73
CA VAL A 184 7.29 -7.09 -8.71
C VAL A 184 6.06 -6.24 -8.38
N THR A 185 5.68 -6.19 -7.11
CA THR A 185 4.56 -5.34 -6.64
C THR A 185 4.81 -3.86 -6.90
N ARG A 186 6.06 -3.37 -6.75
CA ARG A 186 6.43 -1.99 -7.11
C ARG A 186 6.43 -1.75 -8.62
N MET A 187 6.75 -2.76 -9.43
CA MET A 187 6.68 -2.67 -10.88
C MET A 187 5.22 -2.51 -11.35
N TYR A 188 4.28 -3.30 -10.82
CA TYR A 188 2.85 -3.12 -11.10
C TYR A 188 2.32 -1.77 -10.62
N HIS A 189 2.77 -1.34 -9.43
CA HIS A 189 2.46 -0.02 -8.89
C HIS A 189 2.91 1.10 -9.84
N ALA A 190 4.14 1.04 -10.35
CA ALA A 190 4.66 2.01 -11.31
C ALA A 190 3.92 1.98 -12.66
N ALA A 191 3.55 0.79 -13.15
CA ALA A 191 2.76 0.65 -14.38
C ALA A 191 1.37 1.29 -14.24
N ALA A 192 0.73 1.13 -13.07
CA ALA A 192 -0.53 1.80 -12.75
C ALA A 192 -0.37 3.33 -12.71
N CYS A 193 0.69 3.85 -12.08
CA CYS A 193 1.01 5.27 -12.09
C CYS A 193 1.21 5.82 -13.51
N MET A 194 2.00 5.11 -14.33
CA MET A 194 2.27 5.49 -15.72
C MET A 194 0.98 5.60 -16.54
N THR A 195 0.10 4.60 -16.40
CA THR A 195 -1.21 4.61 -17.06
C THR A 195 -2.04 5.79 -16.59
N CYS A 196 -2.09 6.04 -15.28
CA CYS A 196 -2.80 7.17 -14.70
C CYS A 196 -2.29 8.53 -15.22
N PHE A 197 -0.97 8.71 -15.32
CA PHE A 197 -0.36 9.91 -15.87
C PHE A 197 -0.67 10.12 -17.35
N PHE A 198 -0.72 9.04 -18.15
CA PHE A 198 -1.08 9.12 -19.56
C PHE A 198 -2.54 9.56 -19.77
N PHE A 199 -3.44 9.14 -18.89
CA PHE A 199 -4.86 9.53 -18.92
C PHE A 199 -5.18 10.83 -18.17
N SER A 200 -4.26 11.31 -17.32
CA SER A 200 -4.43 12.54 -16.53
C SER A 200 -4.87 13.77 -17.32
N PRO A 201 -4.38 14.04 -18.55
CA PRO A 201 -4.81 15.21 -19.31
C PRO A 201 -6.13 15.02 -20.07
N ILE A 202 -6.75 13.84 -20.02
CA ILE A 202 -8.01 13.51 -20.74
C ILE A 202 -9.19 13.30 -19.78
N VAL A 203 -8.92 12.83 -18.55
CA VAL A 203 -9.94 12.42 -17.59
C VAL A 203 -10.24 13.53 -16.56
N PRO A 204 -11.52 13.89 -16.34
CA PRO A 204 -11.89 14.92 -15.36
C PRO A 204 -11.70 14.44 -13.92
N LEU A 205 -11.52 15.37 -12.98
CA LEU A 205 -11.23 15.09 -11.55
C LEU A 205 -12.26 14.16 -10.90
N TYR A 206 -13.54 14.33 -11.28
CA TYR A 206 -14.67 13.58 -10.75
C TYR A 206 -14.60 12.09 -11.04
N THR A 207 -14.05 11.71 -12.19
CA THR A 207 -13.86 10.30 -12.53
C THR A 207 -12.86 9.66 -11.56
N TYR A 208 -11.81 10.38 -11.16
CA TYR A 208 -10.84 9.89 -10.18
C TYR A 208 -11.42 9.81 -8.77
N THR A 209 -12.15 10.83 -8.32
CA THR A 209 -12.75 10.85 -6.96
C THR A 209 -13.87 9.83 -6.78
N CYS A 210 -14.54 9.40 -7.85
CA CYS A 210 -15.48 8.27 -7.81
C CYS A 210 -14.78 6.91 -7.98
N LEU A 211 -13.77 6.81 -8.85
CA LEU A 211 -13.09 5.54 -9.15
C LEU A 211 -12.19 5.07 -7.99
N LEU A 212 -11.50 5.98 -7.31
CA LEU A 212 -10.65 5.68 -6.15
C LEU A 212 -11.39 4.97 -5.00
N PRO A 213 -12.53 5.46 -4.48
CA PRO A 213 -13.25 4.78 -3.40
C PRO A 213 -13.84 3.43 -3.84
N ILE A 214 -14.35 3.32 -5.08
CA ILE A 214 -14.85 2.04 -5.62
C ILE A 214 -13.71 1.02 -5.70
N LEU A 215 -12.58 1.42 -6.25
CA LEU A 215 -11.38 0.59 -6.34
C LEU A 215 -10.84 0.21 -4.96
N SER A 216 -10.93 1.13 -3.99
CA SER A 216 -10.51 0.90 -2.61
C SER A 216 -11.37 -0.17 -1.92
N ILE A 217 -12.70 -0.08 -2.05
CA ILE A 217 -13.63 -1.09 -1.51
C ILE A 217 -13.36 -2.46 -2.17
N PHE A 218 -13.22 -2.50 -3.49
CA PHE A 218 -12.94 -3.73 -4.22
C PHE A 218 -11.59 -4.34 -3.83
N SER A 219 -10.55 -3.52 -3.73
CA SER A 219 -9.22 -3.93 -3.29
C SER A 219 -9.24 -4.47 -1.86
N THR A 220 -9.98 -3.84 -0.96
CA THR A 220 -10.11 -4.29 0.45
C THR A 220 -10.81 -5.63 0.56
N PHE A 221 -11.86 -5.85 -0.23
CA PHE A 221 -12.55 -7.14 -0.27
C PHE A 221 -11.63 -8.27 -0.77
N LEU A 222 -10.90 -8.03 -1.87
CA LEU A 222 -9.93 -9.00 -2.39
C LEU A 222 -8.76 -9.22 -1.44
N PHE A 223 -8.27 -8.14 -0.82
CA PHE A 223 -7.22 -8.21 0.18
C PHE A 223 -7.61 -9.09 1.36
N PHE A 224 -8.83 -8.95 1.89
CA PHE A 224 -9.31 -9.81 2.98
C PHE A 224 -9.32 -11.28 2.59
N ARG A 225 -9.77 -11.60 1.37
CA ARG A 225 -9.71 -12.98 0.87
C ARG A 225 -8.29 -13.51 0.72
N VAL A 226 -7.35 -12.68 0.29
CA VAL A 226 -5.94 -13.05 0.20
C VAL A 226 -5.37 -13.31 1.59
N VAL A 227 -5.62 -12.43 2.55
CA VAL A 227 -5.16 -12.57 3.93
C VAL A 227 -5.68 -13.86 4.57
N ASP A 228 -6.96 -14.18 4.38
CA ASP A 228 -7.56 -15.40 4.91
C ASP A 228 -6.94 -16.66 4.30
N LYS A 229 -6.69 -16.65 2.98
CA LYS A 229 -5.99 -17.74 2.31
C LYS A 229 -4.55 -17.88 2.79
N THR A 230 -3.83 -16.78 2.95
CA THR A 230 -2.43 -16.77 3.40
C THR A 230 -2.31 -17.30 4.83
N HIS A 231 -3.15 -16.83 5.76
CA HIS A 231 -3.17 -17.36 7.13
C HIS A 231 -3.57 -18.85 7.20
N SER A 232 -4.49 -19.30 6.33
CA SER A 232 -4.82 -20.72 6.24
C SER A 232 -3.62 -21.55 5.76
N MET A 233 -2.84 -21.05 4.79
CA MET A 233 -1.63 -21.73 4.34
C MET A 233 -0.53 -21.75 5.41
N GLU A 234 -0.31 -20.63 6.11
CA GLU A 234 0.68 -20.57 7.20
C GLU A 234 0.35 -21.59 8.30
N ARG A 235 -0.91 -21.68 8.73
CA ARG A 235 -1.33 -22.66 9.75
C ARG A 235 -1.07 -24.10 9.31
N LYS A 236 -1.34 -24.43 8.04
CA LYS A 236 -1.09 -25.78 7.50
C LYS A 236 0.39 -26.12 7.48
N ILE A 237 1.25 -25.17 7.08
CA ILE A 237 2.70 -25.36 7.07
C ILE A 237 3.23 -25.53 8.50
N THR A 238 2.79 -24.70 9.45
CA THR A 238 3.20 -24.84 10.86
C THR A 238 2.75 -26.19 11.44
N GLN A 239 1.54 -26.65 11.10
CA GLN A 239 1.06 -27.97 11.53
C GLN A 239 1.92 -29.11 10.95
N GLN A 240 2.28 -29.04 9.67
CA GLN A 240 3.16 -30.04 9.04
C GLN A 240 4.54 -30.08 9.67
N VAL A 241 5.17 -28.92 9.93
CA VAL A 241 6.49 -28.86 10.58
C VAL A 241 6.44 -29.45 11.99
N MET A 242 5.40 -29.13 12.78
CA MET A 242 5.24 -29.72 14.10
C MET A 242 4.98 -31.24 14.06
N GLU A 243 4.25 -31.74 13.05
CA GLU A 243 4.05 -33.18 12.84
C GLU A 243 5.36 -33.88 12.46
N GLU A 244 6.17 -33.28 11.59
CA GLU A 244 7.50 -33.78 11.21
C GLU A 244 8.45 -33.82 12.42
N GLU A 245 8.55 -32.74 13.20
CA GLU A 245 9.35 -32.71 14.44
C GLU A 245 8.89 -33.75 15.46
N LYS A 246 7.58 -33.99 15.57
CA LYS A 246 7.03 -35.01 16.48
C LYS A 246 7.40 -36.42 16.04
N ILE A 247 7.36 -36.70 14.74
CA ILE A 247 7.78 -37.99 14.17
C ILE A 247 9.29 -38.20 14.37
N GLU A 248 10.10 -37.16 14.18
CA GLU A 248 11.55 -37.24 14.37
C GLU A 248 11.92 -37.47 15.84
N ASN A 249 11.26 -36.78 16.77
CA ASN A 249 11.43 -37.01 18.21
C ASN A 249 11.03 -38.44 18.63
N LEU A 250 9.95 -38.99 18.07
CA LEU A 250 9.54 -40.38 18.33
C LEU A 250 10.57 -41.40 17.81
N LYS A 251 11.16 -41.15 16.62
CA LYS A 251 12.24 -42.00 16.11
C LYS A 251 13.46 -41.98 17.01
N ASN A 252 13.88 -40.80 17.47
CA ASN A 252 15.03 -40.67 18.36
C ASN A 252 14.80 -41.35 19.72
N GLN A 253 13.60 -41.25 20.30
CA GLN A 253 13.27 -41.96 21.55
C GLN A 253 13.26 -43.48 21.38
N ASN A 254 12.71 -44.00 20.29
CA ASN A 254 12.72 -45.44 20.03
C ASN A 254 14.15 -45.97 19.88
N ILE A 255 15.06 -45.24 19.21
CA ILE A 255 16.46 -45.66 19.04
C ILE A 255 17.20 -45.76 20.39
N VAL A 256 16.91 -44.86 21.34
CA VAL A 256 17.52 -44.87 22.68
C VAL A 256 17.02 -46.02 23.57
N THR A 257 15.87 -46.62 23.26
CA THR A 257 15.26 -47.68 24.08
C THR A 257 15.69 -49.09 23.65
N VAL A 258 16.35 -49.25 22.51
CA VAL A 258 16.82 -50.56 21.98
C VAL A 258 18.31 -50.81 22.21
N VAL A 259 18.98 -49.96 22.99
CA VAL A 259 20.39 -50.09 23.41
C VAL A 259 20.44 -50.32 24.91
#